data_AF-X1H9P8-F1
#
_entry.id   AF-X1H9P8-F1
#
_cell.length_a   1.000
_cell.length_b   1.000
_cell.length_c   1.000
_cell.angle_alpha   90.00
_cell.angle_beta   90.00
_cell.angle_gamma   90.00
#
_symmetry.space_group_name_H-M   'P 1'
#
loop_
_entity.id
_entity.type
_entity.pdbx_description
1 polymer ?
#
loop_
_entity_poly.entity_id
_entity_poly.type
_entity_poly.pdbx_seq_one_letter_code
_entity_poly.pdbx_strand_id
1 'polypeptide(L)'
;MKGKIEEEKLGYDLLKLFCYIITSARGCVEEPKPYGPFRLIDSAGRIIALLDNEGLANDFLRKERAKIEDNKYLVMQDREKFMEFLDELVMDFTTELKEKKGGGKEVKNSKKIVR
;
A
#
# COMPACT_ATOMS: atom_id res chain seq x y z
N MET A 1 -12.60 17.70 22.01
CA MET A 1 -11.29 17.14 22.41
C MET A 1 -10.95 15.83 21.72
N LYS A 2 -11.90 14.91 21.50
CA LYS A 2 -11.63 13.60 20.88
C LYS A 2 -10.96 13.65 19.50
N GLY A 3 -11.46 14.49 18.58
CA GLY A 3 -10.85 14.63 17.23
C GLY A 3 -9.42 15.19 17.21
N LYS A 4 -9.08 16.10 18.14
CA LYS A 4 -7.72 16.67 18.22
C LYS A 4 -6.68 15.64 18.70
N ILE A 5 -7.07 14.76 19.60
CA ILE A 5 -6.21 13.67 20.11
C ILE A 5 -5.98 12.61 19.00
N GLU A 6 -7.00 12.33 18.19
CA GLU A 6 -6.90 11.41 17.04
C GLU A 6 -5.98 11.98 15.94
N GLU A 7 -6.09 13.28 15.61
CA GLU A 7 -5.20 13.97 14.67
C GLU A 7 -3.74 14.00 15.15
N GLU A 8 -3.49 14.31 16.44
CA GLU A 8 -2.13 14.30 17.02
C GLU A 8 -1.52 12.89 17.00
N LYS A 9 -2.33 11.85 17.23
CA LYS A 9 -1.88 10.46 17.16
C LYS A 9 -1.51 10.05 15.73
N LEU A 10 -2.37 10.33 14.74
CA LEU A 10 -2.10 10.02 13.34
C LEU A 10 -0.83 10.76 12.86
N GLY A 11 -0.69 12.04 13.21
CA GLY A 11 0.51 12.81 12.90
C GLY A 11 1.79 12.19 13.48
N TYR A 12 1.75 11.69 14.72
CA TYR A 12 2.89 11.02 15.33
C TYR A 12 3.20 9.67 14.67
N ASP A 13 2.20 8.89 14.29
CA ASP A 13 2.39 7.60 13.61
C ASP A 13 2.93 7.77 12.18
N LEU A 14 2.50 8.82 11.47
CA LEU A 14 3.10 9.22 10.19
C LEU A 14 4.56 9.66 10.37
N LEU A 15 4.88 10.42 11.42
CA LEU A 15 6.26 10.80 11.72
C LEU A 15 7.16 9.57 11.93
N LYS A 16 6.69 8.56 12.68
CA LYS A 16 7.44 7.29 12.84
C LYS A 16 7.67 6.60 11.50
N LEU A 17 6.65 6.56 10.64
CA LEU A 17 6.77 5.97 9.31
C LEU A 17 7.79 6.74 8.45
N PHE A 18 7.78 8.07 8.48
CA PHE A 18 8.77 8.86 7.76
C PHE A 18 10.18 8.66 8.30
N CYS A 19 10.37 8.59 9.62
CA CYS A 19 11.65 8.23 10.22
C CYS A 19 12.11 6.87 9.71
N TYR A 20 11.24 5.87 9.66
CA TYR A 20 11.56 4.55 9.11
C TYR A 20 11.97 4.62 7.63
N ILE A 21 11.20 5.29 6.77
CA ILE A 21 11.48 5.39 5.33
C ILE A 21 12.79 6.12 5.07
N ILE A 22 13.04 7.25 5.75
CA ILE A 22 14.23 8.07 5.52
C ILE A 22 15.50 7.36 6.00
N THR A 23 15.45 6.74 7.19
CA THR A 23 16.58 5.95 7.70
C THR A 23 16.84 4.72 6.81
N SER A 24 15.77 4.07 6.35
CA SER A 24 15.82 2.99 5.36
C SER A 24 16.47 3.43 4.05
N ALA A 25 16.11 4.60 3.52
CA ALA A 25 16.70 5.13 2.30
C ALA A 25 18.21 5.39 2.46
N ARG A 26 18.63 5.93 3.61
CA ARG A 26 20.06 6.13 3.90
C ARG A 26 20.80 4.81 4.03
N GLY A 27 20.22 3.81 4.68
CA GLY A 27 20.81 2.48 4.82
C GLY A 27 21.01 1.77 3.49
N CYS A 28 20.07 1.93 2.54
CA CYS A 28 20.16 1.34 1.20
C CYS A 28 21.37 1.78 0.37
N VAL A 29 22.06 2.85 0.76
CA VAL A 29 23.31 3.30 0.10
C VAL A 29 24.47 2.34 0.36
N GLU A 30 24.51 1.73 1.54
CA GLU A 30 25.62 0.87 1.99
C GLU A 30 25.24 -0.60 2.11
N GLU A 31 23.95 -0.88 2.31
CA GLU A 31 23.44 -2.23 2.48
C GLU A 31 23.28 -3.01 1.16
N PRO A 32 23.18 -4.35 1.22
CA PRO A 32 22.88 -5.17 0.06
C PRO A 32 21.64 -4.71 -0.71
N LYS A 33 21.77 -4.63 -2.04
CA LYS A 33 20.72 -4.14 -2.97
C LYS A 33 19.31 -4.68 -2.71
N PRO A 34 19.09 -5.97 -2.39
CA PRO A 34 17.74 -6.51 -2.17
C PRO A 34 16.99 -5.87 -0.98
N TYR A 35 17.68 -5.23 -0.03
CA TYR A 35 17.02 -4.56 1.08
C TYR A 35 16.23 -3.32 0.66
N GLY A 36 16.57 -2.70 -0.48
CA GLY A 36 15.79 -1.60 -1.05
C GLY A 36 14.35 -2.02 -1.35
N PRO A 37 14.13 -3.00 -2.25
CA PRO A 37 12.81 -3.55 -2.51
C PRO A 37 12.06 -4.00 -1.25
N PHE A 38 12.73 -4.69 -0.33
CA PHE A 38 12.15 -5.09 0.96
C PHE A 38 11.61 -3.91 1.77
N ARG A 39 12.39 -2.83 1.90
CA ARG A 39 11.98 -1.63 2.65
C ARG A 39 10.83 -0.89 1.99
N LEU A 40 10.75 -0.90 0.65
CA LEU A 40 9.64 -0.30 -0.09
C LEU A 40 8.32 -1.04 0.19
N ILE A 41 8.32 -2.37 0.12
CA ILE A 41 7.11 -3.15 0.40
C ILE A 41 6.70 -3.11 1.88
N ASP A 42 7.67 -3.12 2.81
CA ASP A 42 7.36 -3.00 4.24
C ASP A 42 6.77 -1.61 4.55
N SER A 43 7.27 -0.57 3.89
CA SER A 43 6.69 0.77 3.96
C SER A 43 5.26 0.79 3.42
N ALA A 44 4.99 0.12 2.29
CA ALA A 44 3.64 0.00 1.74
C ALA A 44 2.69 -0.72 2.72
N GLY A 45 3.12 -1.84 3.32
CA GLY A 45 2.35 -2.54 4.34
C GLY A 45 2.02 -1.68 5.56
N ARG A 46 2.98 -0.87 6.03
CA ARG A 46 2.78 0.09 7.12
C ARG A 46 1.80 1.21 6.74
N ILE A 47 1.87 1.74 5.52
CA ILE A 47 0.92 2.75 5.03
C ILE A 47 -0.49 2.17 5.02
N ILE A 48 -0.67 0.95 4.51
CA ILE A 48 -1.97 0.28 4.51
C ILE A 48 -2.48 0.07 5.94
N ALA A 49 -1.61 -0.29 6.88
CA ALA A 49 -1.97 -0.43 8.29
C ALA A 49 -2.50 0.89 8.88
N LEU A 50 -1.86 2.03 8.55
CA LEU A 50 -2.35 3.35 8.97
C LEU A 50 -3.70 3.67 8.35
N LEU A 51 -3.88 3.41 7.05
CA LEU A 51 -5.17 3.60 6.38
C LEU A 51 -6.27 2.75 7.01
N ASP A 52 -5.98 1.51 7.39
CA ASP A 52 -6.95 0.61 8.01
C ASP A 52 -7.34 1.08 9.42
N ASN A 53 -6.39 1.58 10.21
CA ASN A 53 -6.66 2.17 11.52
C ASN A 53 -7.59 3.40 11.43
N GLU A 54 -7.53 4.15 10.34
CA GLU A 54 -8.39 5.30 10.06
C GLU A 54 -9.68 4.91 9.32
N GLY A 55 -9.94 3.62 9.09
CA GLY A 55 -11.14 3.13 8.40
C GLY A 55 -11.15 3.39 6.89
N LEU A 56 -10.00 3.71 6.29
CA LEU A 56 -9.83 4.05 4.88
C LEU A 56 -9.35 2.87 4.01
N ALA A 57 -8.91 1.77 4.61
CA ALA A 57 -8.55 0.57 3.86
C ALA A 57 -9.79 -0.19 3.38
N ASN A 58 -9.77 -0.62 2.11
CA ASN A 58 -10.75 -1.56 1.56
C ASN A 58 -10.22 -3.01 1.66
N ASP A 59 -11.05 -3.98 1.27
CA ASP A 59 -10.69 -5.40 1.38
C ASP A 59 -9.48 -5.79 0.52
N PHE A 60 -9.34 -5.15 -0.65
CA PHE A 60 -8.15 -5.28 -1.49
C PHE A 60 -6.89 -4.90 -0.71
N LEU A 61 -6.85 -3.70 -0.11
CA LEU A 61 -5.68 -3.25 0.64
C LEU A 61 -5.40 -4.16 1.85
N ARG A 62 -6.43 -4.62 2.57
CA ARG A 62 -6.24 -5.55 3.70
C ARG A 62 -5.63 -6.88 3.26
N LYS A 63 -6.11 -7.45 2.14
CA LYS A 63 -5.58 -8.67 1.53
C LYS A 63 -4.12 -8.48 1.12
N GLU A 64 -3.80 -7.39 0.43
CA GLU A 64 -2.44 -7.14 -0.04
C GLU A 64 -1.47 -6.85 1.13
N ARG A 65 -1.94 -6.21 2.20
CA ARG A 65 -1.13 -6.08 3.43
C ARG A 65 -0.82 -7.45 4.04
N ALA A 66 -1.80 -8.34 4.14
CA ALA A 66 -1.55 -9.70 4.66
C ALA A 66 -0.51 -10.44 3.80
N LYS A 67 -0.67 -10.39 2.46
CA LYS A 67 0.32 -10.94 1.52
C LYS A 67 1.72 -10.36 1.76
N ILE A 68 1.84 -9.04 1.97
CA ILE A 68 3.12 -8.38 2.26
C ILE A 68 3.74 -8.90 3.56
N GLU A 69 2.96 -8.97 4.65
CA GLU A 69 3.47 -9.42 5.95
C GLU A 69 3.97 -10.87 5.91
N ASP A 70 3.25 -11.74 5.20
CA ASP A 70 3.59 -13.16 5.07
C ASP A 70 4.86 -13.39 4.24
N ASN A 71 5.14 -12.52 3.25
CA ASN A 71 6.15 -12.79 2.22
C ASN A 71 7.36 -11.84 2.23
N LYS A 72 7.32 -10.70 2.94
CA LYS A 72 8.41 -9.70 2.90
C LYS A 72 9.78 -10.25 3.31
N TYR A 73 9.82 -11.26 4.17
CA TYR A 73 11.08 -11.88 4.62
C TYR A 73 11.67 -12.91 3.63
N LEU A 74 10.98 -13.22 2.52
CA LEU A 74 11.53 -14.06 1.46
C LEU A 74 12.85 -13.50 0.90
N VAL A 75 13.07 -12.18 0.96
CA VAL A 75 14.34 -11.55 0.59
C VAL A 75 15.57 -12.17 1.27
N MET A 76 15.39 -12.75 2.47
CA MET A 76 16.43 -13.39 3.25
C MET A 76 16.49 -14.92 3.07
N GLN A 77 15.42 -15.53 2.57
CA GLN A 77 15.22 -16.99 2.55
C GLN A 77 15.33 -17.56 1.13
N ASP A 78 14.69 -16.90 0.18
CA ASP A 78 14.51 -17.39 -1.18
C ASP A 78 14.33 -16.18 -2.12
N ARG A 79 15.41 -15.82 -2.79
CA ARG A 79 15.43 -14.62 -3.63
C ARG A 79 14.55 -14.75 -4.87
N GLU A 80 14.39 -15.96 -5.42
CA GLU A 80 13.54 -16.18 -6.58
C GLU A 80 12.08 -15.99 -6.20
N LYS A 81 11.63 -16.64 -5.12
CA LYS A 81 10.27 -16.42 -4.61
C LYS A 81 10.00 -14.98 -4.18
N PHE A 82 11.02 -14.28 -3.67
CA PHE A 82 10.87 -12.85 -3.38
C PHE A 82 10.57 -12.04 -4.64
N MET A 83 11.25 -12.34 -5.76
CA MET A 83 10.96 -11.68 -7.04
C MET A 83 9.57 -12.01 -7.57
N GLU A 84 9.16 -13.29 -7.53
CA GLU A 84 7.80 -13.71 -7.91
C GLU A 84 6.74 -12.97 -7.10
N PHE A 85 6.94 -12.87 -5.79
CA PHE A 85 6.06 -12.11 -4.89
C PHE A 85 6.00 -10.61 -5.26
N LEU A 86 7.12 -9.98 -5.63
CA LEU A 86 7.10 -8.60 -6.11
C LEU A 86 6.30 -8.46 -7.42
N ASP A 87 6.46 -9.40 -8.35
CA ASP A 87 5.73 -9.41 -9.62
C ASP A 87 4.21 -9.59 -9.38
N GLU A 88 3.82 -10.44 -8.44
CA GLU A 88 2.42 -10.59 -8.02
C GLU A 88 1.84 -9.28 -7.49
N LEU A 89 2.55 -8.58 -6.59
CA LEU A 89 2.09 -7.29 -6.07
C LEU A 89 1.90 -6.26 -7.20
N VAL A 90 2.81 -6.22 -8.18
CA VAL A 90 2.66 -5.34 -9.35
C VAL A 90 1.40 -5.70 -10.14
N MET A 91 1.15 -6.99 -10.37
CA MET A 91 -0.04 -7.45 -11.08
C MET A 91 -1.33 -7.12 -10.32
N ASP A 92 -1.37 -7.36 -9.01
CA ASP A 92 -2.54 -7.12 -8.16
C ASP A 92 -2.91 -5.63 -8.15
N PHE A 93 -1.95 -4.74 -7.90
CA PHE A 93 -2.19 -3.29 -7.86
C PHE A 93 -2.52 -2.69 -9.22
N THR A 94 -1.87 -3.15 -10.29
CA THR A 94 -2.18 -2.64 -11.64
C THR A 94 -3.54 -3.11 -12.14
N THR A 95 -3.99 -4.30 -11.73
CA THR A 95 -5.33 -4.82 -12.02
C THR A 95 -6.40 -4.01 -11.27
N GLU A 96 -6.26 -3.84 -9.96
CA GLU A 96 -7.17 -3.00 -9.15
C GLU A 96 -7.27 -1.58 -9.72
N LEU A 97 -6.14 -0.98 -10.13
CA LEU A 97 -6.12 0.36 -10.71
C LEU A 97 -6.89 0.43 -12.06
N LYS A 98 -6.82 -0.61 -12.89
CA LYS A 98 -7.58 -0.70 -14.15
C LYS A 98 -9.08 -0.84 -13.88
N GLU A 99 -9.46 -1.71 -12.94
CA GLU A 99 -10.86 -1.94 -12.58
C GLU A 99 -11.51 -0.67 -12.01
N LYS A 100 -10.80 0.07 -11.15
CA LYS A 100 -11.28 1.37 -10.65
C LYS A 100 -11.41 2.44 -11.74
N LYS A 101 -10.55 2.43 -12.77
CA LYS A 101 -10.70 3.32 -13.95
C LYS A 101 -11.86 2.92 -14.87
N GLY A 102 -12.21 1.63 -14.92
CA GLY A 102 -13.32 1.08 -15.70
C GLY A 102 -14.72 1.40 -15.16
N GLY A 103 -14.85 1.68 -13.86
CA GLY A 103 -16.12 2.05 -13.21
C GLY A 103 -16.61 3.48 -13.46
N GLY A 104 -15.88 4.29 -14.24
CA GLY A 104 -16.16 5.71 -14.48
C GLY A 104 -16.99 6.05 -15.72
N LYS A 105 -17.58 5.07 -16.43
CA LYS A 105 -18.43 5.35 -17.61
C LYS A 105 -19.68 4.45 -17.68
N GLU A 106 -20.82 5.00 -17.26
CA GLU A 106 -22.05 5.22 -18.04
C GLU A 106 -23.25 5.47 -17.11
N VAL A 107 -23.69 6.72 -16.99
CA VAL A 107 -25.11 7.02 -16.78
C VAL A 107 -25.59 7.73 -18.04
N LYS A 108 -25.97 6.93 -19.05
CA LYS A 108 -26.82 7.40 -20.14
C LYS A 108 -28.19 7.72 -19.56
N ASN A 109 -28.44 8.96 -19.17
CA ASN A 109 -29.79 9.37 -18.82
C ASN A 109 -30.54 9.79 -20.09
N SER A 110 -31.06 8.79 -20.79
CA SER A 110 -32.06 8.96 -21.84
C SER A 110 -33.39 9.35 -21.20
N LYS A 111 -33.60 10.64 -20.90
CA LYS A 111 -34.96 11.16 -20.71
C LYS A 111 -35.45 11.79 -22.01
N LYS A 112 -35.99 10.90 -22.83
CA LYS A 112 -37.00 11.17 -23.85
C LYS A 112 -38.28 11.61 -23.13
N ILE A 113 -38.63 12.90 -23.13
CA ILE A 113 -40.04 13.32 -23.14
C ILE A 113 -40.16 14.44 -24.16
N VAL A 114 -40.84 14.07 -25.24
CA VAL A 114 -41.29 14.90 -26.35
C VAL A 114 -42.64 15.48 -25.96
N ARG A 115 -42.77 16.79 -26.10
CA ARG A 115 -43.99 17.62 -26.18
C ARG A 115 -44.88 17.68 -24.95
#